data_AF-A0A9D8N5L1-F1
#
_entry.id   AF-A0A9D8N5L1-F1
#
_cell.length_a   1.000
_cell.length_b   1.000
_cell.length_c   1.000
_cell.angle_alpha   90.00
_cell.angle_beta   90.00
_cell.angle_gamma   90.00
#
_symmetry.space_group_name_H-M   'P 1'
#
loop_
_entity.id
_entity.type
_entity.pdbx_description
1 polymer ?
#
loop_
_entity_poly.entity_id
_entity_poly.type
_entity_poly.pdbx_seq_one_letter_code
_entity_poly.pdbx_strand_id
1 'polypeptide(L)' 'LLETDMPMYSKMELGARRVRRDMIPKLAELYNVNEHELMTLWLADAVYATLKAEDKALQLDAIDLAKEYFKNDGVL' A
#
# COMPACT_ATOMS: atom_id res chain seq x y z
N LEU A 1 -4.29 21.64 10.12
CA LEU A 1 -3.31 20.64 9.62
C LEU A 1 -3.63 19.35 10.35
N LEU A 2 -3.81 18.24 9.63
CA LEU A 2 -4.24 16.92 10.13
C LEU A 2 -3.94 16.72 11.63
N GLU A 3 -4.97 16.45 12.44
CA GLU A 3 -4.95 16.25 13.90
C GLU A 3 -4.16 15.00 14.35
N THR A 4 -3.08 14.67 13.65
CA THR A 4 -2.13 13.62 13.98
C THR A 4 -0.83 14.31 14.34
N ASP A 5 -0.52 14.38 15.63
CA ASP A 5 0.66 15.06 16.16
C ASP A 5 1.95 14.75 15.36
N MET A 6 2.81 15.75 15.17
CA MET A 6 4.13 15.68 14.50
C MET A 6 4.92 14.36 14.72
N PRO A 7 4.98 13.78 15.93
CA PRO A 7 5.67 12.51 16.17
C PRO A 7 5.10 11.32 15.39
N MET A 8 3.80 11.33 15.06
CA MET A 8 3.17 10.28 14.24
C MET A 8 3.63 10.35 12.79
N TYR A 9 3.75 11.57 12.24
CA TYR A 9 4.28 11.78 10.90
C TYR A 9 5.73 11.30 10.80
N SER A 10 6.61 11.68 11.74
CA SER A 10 7.99 11.20 11.74
C SER A 10 8.09 9.68 11.78
N LYS A 11 7.23 8.99 12.53
CA LYS A 11 7.21 7.51 12.55
C LYS A 11 6.72 6.89 11.24
N MET A 12 5.84 7.58 10.51
CA MET A 12 5.36 7.14 9.20
C MET A 12 6.43 7.36 8.12
N GLU A 13 7.06 8.54 8.10
CA GLU A 13 8.17 8.86 7.18
C GLU A 13 9.39 7.94 7.39
N LEU A 14 9.63 7.50 8.64
CA LEU A 14 10.70 6.53 8.96
C LEU A 14 10.29 5.06 8.72
N GLY A 15 9.08 4.80 8.20
CA GLY A 15 8.58 3.43 7.95
C GLY A 15 8.28 2.62 9.22
N ALA A 16 8.38 3.21 10.41
CA ALA A 16 8.10 2.55 11.69
C ALA A 16 6.62 2.27 11.93
N ARG A 17 5.72 3.00 11.24
CA ARG A 17 4.28 2.74 11.23
C ARG A 17 3.71 2.93 9.84
N ARG A 18 2.99 1.92 9.35
CA ARG A 18 2.31 2.02 8.05
C ARG A 18 1.23 3.10 8.10
N VAL A 19 1.22 3.95 7.07
CA VAL A 19 0.21 4.98 6.85
C VAL A 19 -1.16 4.33 6.74
N ARG A 20 -2.22 4.95 7.27
CA ARG A 20 -3.58 4.43 7.07
C ARG A 20 -4.05 4.74 5.65
N ARG A 21 -4.79 3.82 5.03
CA ARG A 21 -5.29 3.97 3.65
C ARG A 21 -6.04 5.29 3.41
N ASP A 22 -6.85 5.71 4.37
CA ASP A 22 -7.66 6.95 4.31
C ASP A 22 -6.82 8.24 4.28
N MET A 23 -5.55 8.18 4.68
CA MET A 23 -4.65 9.32 4.65
C MET A 23 -3.94 9.51 3.31
N ILE A 24 -3.91 8.49 2.45
CA ILE A 24 -3.17 8.52 1.19
C ILE A 24 -3.60 9.69 0.27
N PRO A 25 -4.90 9.97 0.05
CA PRO A 25 -5.31 11.12 -0.78
C PRO A 25 -4.82 12.46 -0.22
N LYS A 26 -4.91 12.63 1.11
CA LYS A 26 -4.47 13.86 1.78
C LYS A 26 -2.95 14.05 1.73
N LEU A 27 -2.19 12.95 1.79
CA LEU A 27 -0.74 12.99 1.64
C LEU A 27 -0.33 13.30 0.20
N ALA A 28 -1.04 12.73 -0.78
CA ALA A 28 -0.82 13.03 -2.18
C ALA A 28 -1.04 14.52 -2.47
N GLU A 29 -2.12 15.10 -1.95
CA GLU A 29 -2.40 16.54 -2.02
C GLU A 29 -1.32 17.38 -1.31
N LEU A 30 -0.98 17.03 -0.07
CA LEU A 30 -0.01 17.77 0.76
C LEU A 30 1.37 17.85 0.10
N TYR A 31 1.83 16.73 -0.47
CA TYR A 31 3.14 16.64 -1.12
C TYR A 31 3.10 16.94 -2.62
N ASN A 32 1.92 17.24 -3.16
CA ASN A 32 1.69 17.49 -4.59
C ASN A 32 2.24 16.36 -5.49
N VAL A 33 1.90 15.11 -5.14
CA VAL A 33 2.27 13.89 -5.89
C VAL A 33 1.03 13.18 -6.41
N ASN A 34 1.22 12.24 -7.35
CA ASN A 34 0.12 11.48 -7.92
C ASN A 34 -0.46 10.50 -6.87
N GLU A 35 -1.76 10.65 -6.57
CA GLU A 35 -2.47 9.81 -5.60
C GLU A 35 -2.49 8.33 -6.01
N HIS A 36 -2.73 8.04 -7.30
CA HIS A 36 -2.80 6.68 -7.80
C HIS A 36 -1.44 5.96 -7.66
N GLU A 37 -0.35 6.64 -7.99
CA GLU A 37 1.02 6.11 -7.79
C GLU A 37 1.32 5.89 -6.30
N LEU A 38 0.97 6.86 -5.45
CA LEU A 38 1.18 6.73 -3.99
C LEU A 38 0.35 5.59 -3.39
N MET A 39 -0.89 5.42 -3.83
CA MET A 39 -1.74 4.30 -3.43
C MET A 39 -1.18 2.97 -3.92
N THR A 40 -0.64 2.92 -5.13
CA THR A 40 0.00 1.73 -5.69
C THR A 40 1.19 1.30 -4.85
N LEU A 41 2.07 2.23 -4.49
CA LEU A 41 3.20 1.97 -3.59
C LEU A 41 2.72 1.48 -2.23
N TRP A 42 1.73 2.15 -1.64
CA TRP A 42 1.16 1.76 -0.36
C TRP A 42 0.60 0.33 -0.39
N LEU A 43 -0.12 -0.04 -1.45
CA LEU A 43 -0.67 -1.40 -1.62
C LEU A 43 0.43 -2.44 -1.85
N ALA A 44 1.47 -2.11 -2.61
CA ALA A 44 2.61 -3.01 -2.83
C ALA A 44 3.30 -3.38 -1.51
N ASP A 45 3.51 -2.40 -0.62
CA ASP A 45 4.05 -2.65 0.73
C ASP A 45 3.12 -3.54 1.58
N ALA A 46 1.79 -3.42 1.40
CA ALA A 46 0.81 -4.32 2.03
C ALA A 46 1.04 -5.76 1.61
N VAL A 47 1.08 -5.96 0.29
CA VAL A 47 1.20 -7.28 -0.32
C VAL A 47 2.52 -7.90 0.08
N TYR A 48 3.62 -7.15 0.00
CA TYR A 48 4.93 -7.59 0.46
C TYR A 48 4.93 -7.95 1.95
N ALA A 49 4.38 -7.10 2.81
CA ALA A 49 4.34 -7.36 4.25
C ALA A 49 3.57 -8.64 4.60
N THR A 50 2.51 -8.96 3.85
CA THR A 50 1.74 -10.19 4.00
C THR A 50 2.52 -11.42 3.53
N LEU A 51 3.27 -11.30 2.44
CA LEU A 51 3.89 -12.45 1.77
C LEU A 51 5.35 -12.72 2.20
N LYS A 52 6.05 -11.74 2.79
CA LYS A 52 7.50 -11.78 3.04
C LYS A 52 8.00 -12.95 3.90
N ALA A 53 7.12 -13.59 4.67
CA ALA A 53 7.48 -14.73 5.53
C ALA A 53 7.47 -16.08 4.79
N GLU A 54 6.77 -16.13 3.64
CA GLU A 54 6.62 -17.35 2.84
C GLU A 54 7.83 -17.57 1.93
N ASP A 55 7.96 -18.77 1.36
CA ASP A 55 8.98 -19.04 0.37
C ASP A 55 8.69 -18.31 -0.97
N LYS A 56 9.75 -18.05 -1.74
CA LYS A 56 9.66 -17.24 -2.96
C LYS A 56 8.71 -17.81 -4.01
N ALA A 57 8.56 -19.13 -4.11
CA ALA A 57 7.66 -19.72 -5.10
C ALA A 57 6.21 -19.42 -4.72
N LEU A 58 5.84 -19.69 -3.46
CA LEU A 58 4.50 -19.41 -2.96
C LEU A 58 4.11 -17.92 -3.05
N GLN A 59 5.07 -17.02 -2.77
CA GLN A 59 4.86 -15.57 -2.93
C GLN A 59 4.44 -15.20 -4.36
N LEU A 60 5.13 -15.75 -5.37
CA LEU A 60 4.88 -15.43 -6.78
C LEU A 60 3.58 -16.08 -7.26
N ASP A 61 3.34 -17.35 -6.90
CA ASP A 61 2.12 -18.08 -7.27
C ASP A 61 0.87 -17.36 -6.72
N ALA A 62 0.91 -16.89 -5.46
CA ALA A 62 -0.18 -16.14 -4.86
C ALA A 62 -0.43 -14.80 -5.55
N ILE A 63 0.63 -14.08 -5.92
CA ILE A 63 0.53 -12.81 -6.66
C ILE A 63 -0.11 -13.03 -8.02
N ASP A 64 0.31 -14.06 -8.76
CA ASP A 64 -0.20 -14.32 -10.09
C ASP A 64 -1.67 -14.76 -10.06
N LEU A 65 -2.06 -15.61 -9.10
CA LEU A 65 -3.46 -15.97 -8.90
C LEU A 65 -4.35 -14.77 -8.56
N ALA A 66 -3.89 -13.88 -7.67
CA ALA A 66 -4.61 -12.66 -7.33
C ALA A 66 -4.78 -11.73 -8.55
N LYS A 67 -3.76 -11.61 -9.41
CA LYS A 67 -3.87 -10.87 -10.68
C LYS A 67 -4.94 -11.47 -11.59
N GLU A 68 -5.02 -12.80 -11.69
CA GLU A 68 -6.06 -13.46 -12.49
C GLU A 68 -7.47 -13.19 -11.95
N TYR A 69 -7.66 -13.13 -10.62
CA TYR A 69 -8.96 -12.72 -10.05
C TYR A 69 -9.39 -11.33 -10.54
N PHE A 70 -8.50 -10.34 -10.50
CA PHE A 70 -8.82 -8.99 -10.99
C PHE A 70 -9.08 -8.92 -12.49
N LYS A 71 -8.44 -9.78 -13.30
CA LYS A 71 -8.70 -9.87 -14.74
C LYS A 71 -10.07 -10.50 -15.03
N ASN A 72 -10.48 -11.46 -14.20
CA ASN A 72 -11.70 -12.23 -14.38
C ASN A 72 -12.94 -11.60 -13.71
N ASP A 73 -12.76 -10.67 -12.77
CA ASP A 73 -13.82 -9.89 -12.11
C ASP A 73 -14.68 -9.03 -13.08
N GLY A 74 -14.35 -9.00 -14.39
CA GLY A 74 -15.16 -8.43 -15.46
C GLY A 74 -16.06 -9.44 -16.22
N VAL A 75 -16.07 -10.72 -15.81
CA VAL A 75 -16.88 -11.80 -16.42
C VAL A 75 -17.86 -12.36 -15.38
N LEU A 76 -18.89 -11.56 -15.06
CA LEU A 76 -20.14 -12.01 -14.45
C LEU A 76 -21.31 -11.36 -15.18
#